data_AF-A0A837HSK1-F1
#
_entry.id   AF-A0A837HSK1-F1
#
_cell.length_a   1.000
_cell.length_b   1.000
_cell.length_c   1.000
_cell.angle_alpha   90.00
_cell.angle_beta   90.00
_cell.angle_gamma   90.00
#
_symmetry.space_group_name_H-M   'P 1'
#
loop_
_entity.id
_entity.type
_entity.pdbx_description
1 polymer ?
#
loop_
_entity_poly.entity_id
_entity_poly.type
_entity_poly.pdbx_seq_one_letter_code
_entity_poly.pdbx_strand_id
1 'polypeptide(L)'
;MDIISHILIGRGIATPSEIPKRNVYFITFFSFLPDLPQIAIYLYLGFINSRPFFIPLNTDWNGFRALHPFWSAIWEIPHSIFFVLLIILPVVLIFKLPKIALVAYLSHIFIDLFTHAGEWGTKIFYPLHYKIDGFTNAWSWPFINIFSSWIILILIIVILHFFFRYKTSTNKT
;
A
#
# COMPACT_ATOMS: atom_id res chain seq x y z
N MET A 1 4.94 6.03 -4.69
CA MET A 1 3.82 5.64 -5.57
C MET A 1 2.79 4.84 -4.79
N ASP A 2 3.26 3.83 -4.06
CA ASP A 2 2.46 2.89 -3.26
C ASP A 2 1.48 3.62 -2.33
N ILE A 3 1.97 4.60 -1.56
CA ILE A 3 1.12 5.38 -0.65
C ILE A 3 -0.15 5.89 -1.33
N ILE A 4 -0.02 6.52 -2.50
CA ILE A 4 -1.16 7.11 -3.22
C ILE A 4 -2.07 6.01 -3.75
N SER A 5 -1.49 4.99 -4.39
CA SER A 5 -2.25 3.85 -4.92
C SER A 5 -3.08 3.16 -3.81
N HIS A 6 -2.46 2.92 -2.65
CA HIS A 6 -3.07 2.25 -1.53
C HIS A 6 -4.06 3.12 -0.75
N ILE A 7 -3.88 4.44 -0.70
CA ILE A 7 -4.91 5.38 -0.27
C ILE A 7 -6.14 5.22 -1.16
N LEU A 8 -5.95 5.26 -2.49
CA LEU A 8 -7.04 5.16 -3.46
C LEU A 8 -7.75 3.80 -3.35
N ILE A 9 -7.01 2.70 -3.23
CA ILE A 9 -7.59 1.36 -2.98
C ILE A 9 -8.42 1.36 -1.68
N GLY A 10 -7.89 1.89 -0.58
CA GLY A 10 -8.62 2.00 0.68
C GLY A 10 -9.91 2.81 0.54
N ARG A 11 -9.86 3.91 -0.24
CA ARG A 11 -11.06 4.67 -0.61
C ARG A 11 -12.05 3.84 -1.43
N GLY A 12 -11.56 3.01 -2.35
CA GLY A 12 -12.37 2.05 -3.11
C GLY A 12 -13.09 1.05 -2.20
N ILE A 13 -12.37 0.43 -1.25
CA ILE A 13 -12.93 -0.49 -0.25
C ILE A 13 -14.00 0.21 0.60
N ALA A 14 -13.76 1.48 0.94
CA ALA A 14 -14.68 2.30 1.74
C ALA A 14 -15.84 2.92 0.93
N THR A 15 -16.04 2.53 -0.34
CA THR A 15 -17.07 3.12 -1.22
C THR A 15 -18.52 2.78 -0.85
N PRO A 16 -18.86 1.58 -0.35
CA PRO A 16 -20.23 1.27 0.06
C PRO A 16 -20.78 2.32 1.05
N SER A 17 -22.00 2.79 0.77
CA SER A 17 -22.64 3.94 1.45
C SER A 17 -22.97 3.70 2.92
N GLU A 18 -23.00 2.43 3.33
CA GLU A 18 -23.35 1.96 4.67
C GLU A 18 -22.18 2.07 5.67
N ILE A 19 -20.95 2.29 5.17
CA ILE A 19 -19.75 2.34 6.02
C ILE A 19 -19.73 3.66 6.82
N PRO A 20 -19.68 3.62 8.16
CA PRO A 20 -19.60 4.82 8.98
C PRO A 20 -18.36 5.67 8.65
N LYS A 21 -18.48 7.00 8.66
CA LYS A 21 -17.37 7.93 8.36
C LYS A 21 -16.09 7.64 9.16
N ARG A 22 -16.22 7.25 10.43
CA ARG A 22 -15.08 6.84 11.27
C ARG A 22 -14.34 5.65 10.66
N ASN A 23 -15.06 4.64 10.19
CA ASN A 23 -14.45 3.45 9.60
C ASN A 23 -13.78 3.77 8.27
N VAL A 24 -14.35 4.69 7.49
CA VAL A 24 -13.73 5.18 6.25
C VAL A 24 -12.32 5.74 6.49
N TYR A 25 -12.14 6.53 7.57
CA TYR A 25 -10.81 7.01 7.96
C TYR A 25 -9.86 5.85 8.30
N PHE A 26 -10.29 4.91 9.13
CA PHE A 26 -9.45 3.76 9.50
C PHE A 26 -9.10 2.86 8.33
N ILE A 27 -10.05 2.59 7.42
CA ILE A 27 -9.81 1.81 6.20
C ILE A 27 -8.75 2.51 5.35
N THR A 28 -8.92 3.81 5.11
CA THR A 28 -7.98 4.59 4.29
C THR A 28 -6.61 4.65 4.95
N PHE A 29 -6.54 4.88 6.27
CA PHE A 29 -5.25 4.95 6.96
C PHE A 29 -4.52 3.60 6.97
N PHE A 30 -5.20 2.52 7.34
CA PHE A 30 -4.59 1.20 7.42
C PHE A 30 -4.27 0.61 6.04
N SER A 31 -4.86 1.12 4.95
CA SER A 31 -4.53 0.65 3.60
C SER A 31 -3.16 1.13 3.11
N PHE A 32 -2.65 2.28 3.55
CA PHE A 32 -1.29 2.75 3.18
C PHE A 32 -0.31 2.80 4.37
N LEU A 33 -0.75 2.45 5.57
CA LEU A 33 0.08 2.40 6.77
C LEU A 33 1.42 1.64 6.56
N PRO A 34 1.45 0.48 5.87
CA PRO A 34 2.71 -0.23 5.63
C PRO A 34 3.75 0.58 4.85
N ASP A 35 3.30 1.51 4.01
CA ASP A 35 4.16 2.34 3.15
C ASP A 35 4.75 3.56 3.87
N LEU A 36 4.26 3.95 5.04
CA LEU A 36 4.75 5.15 5.71
C LEU A 36 6.28 5.18 5.88
N PRO A 37 6.95 4.07 6.27
CA PRO A 37 8.40 4.04 6.36
C PRO A 37 9.11 4.22 5.00
N GLN A 38 8.42 3.94 3.89
CA GLN A 38 8.95 4.12 2.54
C GLN A 38 9.28 5.59 2.23
N ILE A 39 8.62 6.55 2.87
CA ILE A 39 8.94 7.98 2.73
C ILE A 39 10.40 8.24 3.12
N ALA A 40 10.84 7.68 4.25
CA ALA A 40 12.22 7.82 4.70
C ALA A 40 13.20 7.12 3.76
N ILE A 41 12.83 5.94 3.23
CA ILE A 41 13.64 5.20 2.26
C ILE A 41 13.81 6.01 0.97
N TYR A 42 12.73 6.62 0.45
CA TYR A 42 12.76 7.48 -0.75
C TYR A 42 13.73 8.65 -0.57
N LEU A 43 13.61 9.38 0.54
CA LEU A 43 14.48 10.52 0.83
C LEU A 43 15.94 10.09 1.03
N TYR A 44 16.17 8.98 1.74
CA TYR A 44 17.51 8.43 1.91
C TYR A 44 18.12 8.02 0.57
N LEU A 45 17.36 7.35 -0.29
CA LEU A 45 17.82 6.91 -1.60
C LEU A 45 18.19 8.09 -2.50
N GLY A 46 17.37 9.14 -2.52
CA GLY A 46 17.67 10.36 -3.24
C GLY A 46 18.90 11.07 -2.69
N PHE A 47 19.08 11.08 -1.37
CA PHE A 47 20.26 11.65 -0.71
C PHE A 47 21.55 10.94 -1.11
N ILE A 48 21.62 9.61 -1.00
CA ILE A 48 22.85 8.85 -1.30
C ILE A 48 23.24 8.89 -2.78
N ASN A 49 22.26 9.12 -3.68
CA ASN A 49 22.49 9.28 -5.12
C ASN A 49 22.65 10.76 -5.54
N SER A 50 22.80 11.68 -4.58
CA SER A 50 22.97 13.12 -4.83
C SER A 50 21.89 13.71 -5.74
N ARG A 51 20.64 13.25 -5.60
CA ARG A 51 19.51 13.70 -6.41
C ARG A 51 18.97 15.05 -5.94
N PRO A 52 18.55 15.94 -6.85
CA PRO A 52 17.85 17.16 -6.49
C PRO A 52 16.62 16.86 -5.62
N PHE A 53 16.44 17.64 -4.55
CA PHE A 53 15.33 17.50 -3.59
C PHE A 53 15.18 16.10 -2.97
N PHE A 54 16.22 15.27 -3.04
CA PHE A 54 16.19 13.88 -2.58
C PHE A 54 15.11 13.02 -3.25
N ILE A 55 14.76 13.34 -4.50
CA ILE A 55 13.82 12.54 -5.29
C ILE A 55 14.62 11.52 -6.10
N PRO A 56 14.53 10.21 -5.76
CA PRO A 56 15.26 9.17 -6.48
C PRO A 56 14.70 8.97 -7.89
N LEU A 57 15.57 8.56 -8.81
CA LEU A 57 15.17 8.02 -10.10
C LEU A 57 14.78 6.55 -9.97
N ASN A 58 13.99 6.05 -10.91
CA ASN A 58 13.58 4.63 -10.93
C ASN A 58 14.78 3.66 -10.95
N THR A 59 15.88 4.05 -11.60
CA THR A 59 17.10 3.26 -11.68
C THR A 59 17.84 3.17 -10.35
N ASP A 60 17.61 4.09 -9.42
CA ASP A 60 18.30 4.14 -8.14
C ASP A 60 17.86 3.00 -7.21
N TRP A 61 16.69 2.41 -7.47
CA TRP A 61 16.17 1.27 -6.72
C TRP A 61 16.88 -0.05 -7.01
N ASN A 62 17.69 -0.11 -8.08
CA ASN A 62 18.42 -1.31 -8.49
C ASN A 62 19.62 -1.57 -7.56
N GLY A 63 19.68 -2.76 -6.97
CA GLY A 63 20.70 -3.17 -6.02
C GLY A 63 20.54 -2.59 -4.62
N PHE A 64 19.61 -1.66 -4.41
CA PHE A 64 19.40 -1.00 -3.11
C PHE A 64 19.09 -2.01 -2.00
N ARG A 65 18.30 -3.05 -2.28
CA ARG A 65 17.87 -4.03 -1.28
C ARG A 65 19.06 -4.81 -0.72
N ALA A 66 20.01 -5.14 -1.60
CA ALA A 66 21.23 -5.87 -1.24
C ALA A 66 22.26 -4.97 -0.53
N LEU A 67 22.42 -3.73 -1.00
CA LEU A 67 23.40 -2.77 -0.47
C LEU A 67 22.96 -2.15 0.86
N HIS A 68 21.65 -2.03 1.10
CA HIS A 68 21.08 -1.38 2.28
C HIS A 68 20.08 -2.30 3.01
N PRO A 69 20.54 -3.40 3.63
CA PRO A 69 19.65 -4.40 4.23
C PRO A 69 18.82 -3.86 5.41
N PHE A 70 19.36 -2.91 6.18
CA PHE A 70 18.61 -2.24 7.25
C PHE A 70 17.44 -1.42 6.71
N TRP A 71 17.68 -0.59 5.69
CA TRP A 71 16.63 0.20 5.04
C TRP A 71 15.61 -0.69 4.33
N SER A 72 16.06 -1.81 3.79
CA SER A 72 15.17 -2.82 3.23
C SER A 72 14.26 -3.40 4.31
N ALA A 73 14.80 -3.78 5.47
CA ALA A 73 14.02 -4.31 6.59
C ALA A 73 12.93 -3.34 7.07
N ILE A 74 13.20 -2.03 7.04
CA ILE A 74 12.21 -0.98 7.36
C ILE A 74 10.99 -1.08 6.44
N TRP A 75 11.15 -1.50 5.18
CA TRP A 75 10.05 -1.81 4.29
C TRP A 75 9.51 -3.24 4.51
N GLU A 76 10.36 -4.28 4.59
CA GLU A 76 9.89 -5.66 4.72
C GLU A 76 9.03 -5.91 5.96
N ILE A 77 9.39 -5.31 7.10
CA ILE A 77 8.74 -5.57 8.39
C ILE A 77 7.25 -5.24 8.31
N PRO A 78 6.82 -4.01 7.96
CA PRO A 78 5.40 -3.68 7.80
C PRO A 78 4.63 -4.57 6.81
N HIS A 79 5.30 -5.11 5.79
CA HIS A 79 4.68 -5.93 4.74
C HIS A 79 4.70 -7.44 5.07
N SER A 80 5.13 -7.80 6.29
CA SER A 80 5.18 -9.18 6.75
C SER A 80 3.94 -9.59 7.55
N ILE A 81 3.54 -10.85 7.42
CA ILE A 81 2.46 -11.42 8.22
C ILE A 81 2.81 -11.45 9.71
N PHE A 82 4.10 -11.58 10.07
CA PHE A 82 4.53 -11.52 11.46
C PHE A 82 4.27 -10.14 12.07
N PHE A 83 4.54 -9.05 11.35
CA PHE A 83 4.19 -7.72 11.83
C PHE A 83 2.68 -7.51 11.94
N VAL A 84 1.91 -8.07 11.01
CA VAL A 84 0.45 -8.06 11.12
C VAL A 84 0.00 -8.76 12.41
N LEU A 85 0.49 -9.97 12.67
CA LEU A 85 0.06 -10.77 13.81
C LEU A 85 0.56 -10.24 15.15
N LEU A 86 1.77 -9.69 15.21
CA LEU A 86 2.42 -9.27 16.44
C LEU A 86 2.15 -7.81 16.80
N ILE A 87 1.85 -6.94 15.82
CA ILE A 87 1.68 -5.51 16.03
C ILE A 87 0.29 -5.05 15.62
N ILE A 88 -0.08 -5.22 14.34
CA ILE A 88 -1.31 -4.64 13.80
C ILE A 88 -2.56 -5.26 14.43
N LEU A 89 -2.62 -6.59 14.52
CA LEU A 89 -3.75 -7.30 15.11
C LEU A 89 -3.92 -6.92 16.59
N PRO A 90 -2.88 -6.97 17.46
CA PRO A 90 -2.98 -6.47 18.82
C PRO A 90 -3.43 -5.01 18.91
N VAL A 91 -2.91 -4.12 18.08
CA VAL A 91 -3.34 -2.71 18.04
C VAL A 91 -4.84 -2.61 17.73
N VAL A 92 -5.32 -3.34 16.71
CA VAL A 92 -6.74 -3.34 16.34
C VAL A 92 -7.61 -3.87 17.49
N LEU A 93 -7.19 -4.93 18.17
CA LEU A 93 -7.96 -5.56 19.25
C LEU A 93 -7.94 -4.73 20.55
N ILE A 94 -6.76 -4.29 21.01
CA ILE A 94 -6.57 -3.56 22.27
C ILE A 94 -7.27 -2.20 22.22
N PHE A 95 -7.09 -1.46 21.13
CA PHE A 95 -7.72 -0.14 20.95
C PHE A 95 -9.15 -0.22 20.41
N LYS A 96 -9.70 -1.43 20.26
CA LYS A 96 -11.07 -1.68 19.76
C LYS A 96 -11.35 -0.94 18.46
N LEU A 97 -10.37 -0.97 17.55
CA LEU A 97 -10.52 -0.37 16.23
C LEU A 97 -11.50 -1.20 15.38
N PRO A 98 -12.11 -0.60 14.34
CA PRO A 98 -12.95 -1.35 13.42
C PRO A 98 -12.18 -2.51 12.79
N LYS A 99 -12.72 -3.74 12.84
CA LYS A 99 -12.06 -4.94 12.27
C LYS A 99 -11.74 -4.79 10.78
N ILE A 100 -12.50 -3.97 10.06
CA ILE A 100 -12.25 -3.64 8.65
C ILE A 100 -10.90 -2.91 8.44
N ALA A 101 -10.32 -2.28 9.47
CA ALA A 101 -8.98 -1.72 9.41
C ALA A 101 -7.91 -2.81 9.21
N LEU A 102 -8.06 -3.96 9.88
CA LEU A 102 -7.19 -5.12 9.68
C LEU A 102 -7.34 -5.67 8.25
N VAL A 103 -8.57 -5.74 7.74
CA VAL A 103 -8.84 -6.15 6.36
C VAL A 103 -8.18 -5.19 5.37
N ALA A 104 -8.24 -3.87 5.62
CA ALA A 104 -7.58 -2.88 4.78
C ALA A 104 -6.05 -3.07 4.78
N TYR A 105 -5.44 -3.30 5.94
CA TYR A 105 -4.01 -3.59 6.04
C TYR A 105 -3.62 -4.89 5.31
N LEU A 106 -4.43 -5.94 5.44
CA LEU A 106 -4.19 -7.20 4.73
C LEU A 106 -4.40 -7.05 3.22
N SER A 107 -5.35 -6.21 2.80
CA SER A 107 -5.59 -5.93 1.38
C SER A 107 -4.41 -5.23 0.72
N HIS A 108 -3.71 -4.36 1.48
CA HIS A 108 -2.46 -3.76 1.04
C HIS A 108 -1.43 -4.82 0.70
N ILE A 109 -1.09 -5.70 1.66
CA ILE A 109 -0.10 -6.78 1.46
C ILE A 109 -0.52 -7.68 0.30
N PHE A 110 -1.82 -7.99 0.21
CA PHE A 110 -2.35 -8.82 -0.87
C PHE A 110 -2.12 -8.20 -2.25
N ILE A 111 -2.34 -6.89 -2.40
CA ILE A 111 -2.13 -6.19 -3.67
C ILE A 111 -0.64 -6.15 -4.01
N ASP A 112 0.19 -5.88 -3.01
CA ASP A 112 1.64 -5.83 -3.17
C ASP A 112 2.23 -7.13 -3.71
N LEU A 113 1.64 -8.27 -3.35
CA LEU A 113 2.06 -9.57 -3.90
C LEU A 113 1.96 -9.66 -5.41
N PHE A 114 1.11 -8.86 -6.03
CA PHE A 114 0.94 -8.84 -7.48
C PHE A 114 1.69 -7.69 -8.15
N THR A 115 2.02 -6.62 -7.42
CA THR A 115 2.59 -5.38 -7.97
C THR A 115 4.09 -5.21 -7.74
N HIS A 116 4.70 -6.05 -6.91
CA HIS A 116 6.15 -6.05 -6.67
C HIS A 116 6.81 -7.35 -7.11
N ALA A 117 7.80 -7.24 -7.98
CA ALA A 117 8.55 -8.35 -8.55
C ALA A 117 10.04 -8.03 -8.58
N GLY A 118 10.86 -9.06 -8.80
CA GLY A 118 12.30 -8.92 -8.93
C GLY A 118 12.94 -8.53 -7.60
N GLU A 119 13.72 -7.47 -7.59
CA GLU A 119 14.41 -7.03 -6.37
C GLU A 119 13.44 -6.70 -5.24
N TRP A 120 12.25 -6.18 -5.56
CA TRP A 120 11.27 -5.76 -4.56
C TRP A 120 10.14 -6.76 -4.34
N GLY A 121 10.26 -7.99 -4.86
CA GLY A 121 9.33 -9.06 -4.54
C GLY A 121 9.09 -9.20 -3.03
N THR A 122 7.84 -9.37 -2.64
CA THR A 122 7.38 -9.31 -1.26
C THR A 122 7.89 -10.50 -0.45
N LYS A 123 8.46 -10.25 0.74
CA LYS A 123 8.78 -11.30 1.71
C LYS A 123 7.71 -11.34 2.80
N ILE A 124 6.57 -11.99 2.49
CA ILE A 124 5.43 -12.09 3.44
C ILE A 124 5.87 -12.67 4.80
N PHE A 125 6.85 -13.57 4.80
CA PHE A 125 7.35 -14.23 6.01
C PHE A 125 8.65 -13.62 6.55
N TYR A 126 9.00 -12.37 6.20
CA TYR A 126 10.19 -11.69 6.74
C TYR A 126 10.22 -11.79 8.27
N PRO A 127 11.31 -12.24 8.91
CA PRO A 127 12.70 -12.26 8.41
C PRO A 127 13.10 -13.51 7.61
N LEU A 128 12.19 -14.47 7.39
CA LEU A 128 12.49 -15.59 6.51
C LEU A 128 12.73 -15.08 5.08
N HIS A 129 13.75 -15.62 4.41
CA HIS A 129 14.21 -15.12 3.11
C HIS A 129 13.36 -15.59 1.90
N TYR A 130 12.16 -16.13 2.14
CA TYR A 130 11.24 -16.52 1.08
C TYR A 130 10.63 -15.28 0.43
N LYS A 131 10.96 -15.09 -0.84
CA LYS A 131 10.51 -13.98 -1.66
C LYS A 131 9.48 -14.48 -2.67
N ILE A 132 8.35 -13.79 -2.79
CA ILE A 132 7.33 -14.05 -3.80
C ILE A 132 7.41 -12.90 -4.80
N ASP A 133 7.59 -13.25 -6.07
CA ASP A 133 7.59 -12.27 -7.16
C ASP A 133 6.17 -12.13 -7.72
N GLY A 134 5.69 -10.89 -7.78
CA GLY A 134 4.44 -10.52 -8.43
C GLY A 134 4.57 -10.45 -9.96
N PHE A 135 3.58 -9.82 -10.59
CA PHE A 135 3.51 -9.70 -12.05
C PHE A 135 4.27 -8.48 -12.58
N THR A 136 4.39 -7.43 -11.77
CA THR A 136 4.96 -6.16 -12.19
C THR A 136 6.00 -5.68 -11.18
N ASN A 137 6.91 -4.82 -11.61
CA ASN A 137 7.80 -4.08 -10.72
C ASN A 137 7.42 -2.61 -10.78
N ALA A 138 6.43 -2.24 -9.97
CA ALA A 138 5.85 -0.91 -10.06
C ALA A 138 6.86 0.21 -9.70
N TRP A 139 7.91 -0.08 -8.91
CA TRP A 139 8.95 0.92 -8.57
C TRP A 139 9.89 1.25 -9.71
N SER A 140 9.99 0.36 -10.71
CA SER A 140 10.75 0.65 -11.92
C SER A 140 9.91 1.34 -13.00
N TRP A 141 8.61 1.58 -12.77
CA TRP A 141 7.72 2.14 -13.79
C TRP A 141 8.01 3.62 -14.06
N PRO A 142 8.05 4.04 -15.34
CA PRO A 142 8.09 5.45 -15.69
C PRO A 142 6.93 6.22 -15.04
N PHE A 143 7.17 7.49 -14.67
CA PHE A 143 6.15 8.33 -14.01
C PHE A 143 4.82 8.35 -14.78
N ILE A 144 4.85 8.38 -16.11
CA ILE A 144 3.63 8.39 -16.92
C ILE A 144 2.74 7.16 -16.65
N ASN A 145 3.32 5.96 -16.53
CA ASN A 145 2.58 4.74 -16.22
C ASN A 145 1.97 4.81 -14.81
N ILE A 146 2.72 5.37 -13.86
CA ILE A 146 2.24 5.58 -12.49
C ILE A 146 1.02 6.52 -12.49
N PHE A 147 1.14 7.69 -13.12
CA PHE A 147 0.04 8.65 -13.20
C PHE A 147 -1.18 8.07 -13.93
N SER A 148 -0.98 7.37 -15.05
CA SER A 148 -2.06 6.70 -15.77
C SER A 148 -2.77 5.68 -14.88
N SER A 149 -2.03 4.91 -14.08
CA SER A 149 -2.63 3.94 -13.16
C SER A 149 -3.52 4.60 -12.10
N TRP A 150 -3.11 5.75 -11.57
CA TRP A 150 -3.92 6.52 -10.61
C TRP A 150 -5.18 7.08 -11.24
N ILE A 151 -5.10 7.61 -12.47
CA ILE A 151 -6.28 8.10 -13.19
C ILE A 151 -7.28 6.96 -13.37
N ILE A 152 -6.83 5.80 -13.83
CA ILE A 152 -7.69 4.62 -14.02
C ILE A 152 -8.32 4.20 -12.68
N LEU A 153 -7.53 4.15 -11.60
CA LEU A 153 -8.01 3.77 -10.28
C LEU A 153 -9.06 4.76 -9.74
N ILE A 154 -8.84 6.07 -9.92
CA ILE A 154 -9.81 7.11 -9.57
C ILE A 154 -11.11 6.92 -10.34
N LEU A 155 -11.05 6.66 -11.65
CA LEU A 155 -12.23 6.42 -12.47
C LEU A 155 -13.02 5.20 -11.97
N ILE A 156 -12.33 4.10 -11.65
CA ILE A 156 -12.97 2.91 -11.06
C ILE A 156 -13.69 3.26 -9.76
N ILE A 157 -13.04 4.00 -8.86
CA ILE A 157 -13.64 4.40 -7.58
C ILE A 157 -14.88 5.28 -7.80
N VAL A 158 -14.82 6.23 -8.74
CA VAL A 158 -15.96 7.09 -9.08
C VAL A 158 -17.12 6.25 -9.61
N ILE A 159 -16.87 5.31 -10.52
CA ILE A 159 -17.90 4.40 -11.06
C ILE A 159 -18.53 3.56 -9.94
N LEU A 160 -17.70 2.96 -9.08
CA LEU A 160 -18.18 2.20 -7.92
C LEU A 160 -19.05 3.06 -7.00
N HIS A 161 -18.65 4.31 -6.77
CA HIS A 161 -19.41 5.22 -5.93
C HIS A 161 -20.80 5.50 -6.47
N PHE A 162 -20.92 5.77 -7.78
CA PHE A 162 -22.22 5.92 -8.43
C PHE A 162 -23.07 4.65 -8.36
N PHE A 163 -22.47 3.50 -8.62
CA PHE A 163 -23.16 2.21 -8.56
C PHE A 163 -23.74 1.92 -7.16
N PHE A 164 -22.93 2.06 -6.10
CA PHE A 164 -23.41 1.82 -4.73
C PHE A 164 -24.43 2.85 -4.27
N ARG A 165 -24.28 4.12 -4.67
CA ARG A 165 -25.27 5.17 -4.38
C ARG A 165 -26.61 4.87 -5.03
N TYR A 166 -26.62 4.45 -6.30
CA TYR A 166 -27.82 4.04 -7.02
C TYR A 166 -28.53 2.88 -6.32
N LYS A 167 -27.79 1.80 -6.01
CA LYS A 167 -28.34 0.62 -5.30
C LYS A 167 -28.96 0.96 -3.95
N THR A 168 -28.35 1.89 -3.20
CA THR A 168 -28.89 2.33 -1.91
C THR A 168 -30.19 3.11 -2.08
N SER A 169 -30.35 3.83 -3.19
CA SER A 169 -31.58 4.58 -3.50
C SER A 169 -32.74 3.66 -3.86
N THR A 170 -32.49 2.60 -4.63
CA THR A 170 -33.53 1.66 -5.09
C THR A 170 -34.00 0.71 -4.00
N ASN A 171 -33.17 0.40 -3.01
CA ASN A 171 -33.56 -0.47 -1.90
C ASN A 171 -34.39 0.24 -0.81
N LYS A 172 -34.59 1.57 -0.93
CA LYS A 172 -35.38 2.38 0.01
C LYS A 172 -36.82 2.64 -0.47
N THR A 173 -37.17 2.20 -1.67
CA THR A 173 -38.51 2.24 -2.27
C THR A 173 -39.15 0.87 -2.20
#